data_AF-A0A538JI28-F1
#
_entry.id   AF-A0A538JI28-F1
#
_cell.length_a   1.000
_cell.length_b   1.000
_cell.length_c   1.000
_cell.angle_alpha   90.00
_cell.angle_beta   90.00
_cell.angle_gamma   90.00
#
_symmetry.space_group_name_H-M   'P 1'
#
loop_
_entity.id
_entity.type
_entity.pdbx_description
1 polymer ?
#
loop_
_entity_poly.entity_id
_entity_poly.type
_entity_poly.pdbx_seq_one_letter_code
_entity_poly.pdbx_strand_id
1 'polypeptide(L)'
;MTEARATLDQFRKNAGLTHPDLWMRYFGLGGMSTAFEVEAYLYGALEPTVHDRDVLAHALNERFTEMGRDHPVPYSDDPQEDFDSR
;
A
#
# COMPACT_ATOMS: atom_id res chain seq x y z
N MET A 1 20.79 -9.90 6.61
CA MET A 1 19.63 -10.61 6.03
C MET A 1 18.69 -9.51 5.57
N THR A 2 18.69 -9.19 4.28
CA THR A 2 17.87 -8.10 3.72
C THR A 2 16.39 -8.43 3.99
N GLU A 3 15.71 -7.66 4.84
CA GLU A 3 14.28 -7.84 5.04
C GLU A 3 13.58 -7.66 3.69
N ALA A 4 12.82 -8.67 3.27
CA ALA A 4 12.03 -8.58 2.05
C ALA A 4 10.91 -7.54 2.30
N ARG A 5 11.05 -6.37 1.68
CA ARG A 5 10.06 -5.28 1.74
C ARG A 5 8.66 -5.84 1.48
N ALA A 6 7.74 -5.64 2.42
CA ALA A 6 6.39 -6.15 2.30
C ALA A 6 5.68 -5.54 1.07
N THR A 7 4.95 -6.37 0.33
CA THR A 7 4.18 -5.92 -0.85
C THR A 7 2.89 -5.21 -0.41
N LEU A 8 2.28 -4.43 -1.32
CA LEU A 8 0.97 -3.81 -1.08
C LEU A 8 -0.10 -4.83 -0.66
N ASP A 9 -0.07 -6.04 -1.23
CA ASP A 9 -0.99 -7.11 -0.84
C ASP A 9 -0.76 -7.63 0.58
N GLN A 10 0.50 -7.71 1.04
CA GLN A 10 0.80 -8.08 2.42
C GLN A 10 0.25 -7.04 3.40
N PHE A 11 0.42 -5.75 3.11
CA PHE A 11 -0.15 -4.68 3.94
C PHE A 11 -1.68 -4.71 3.94
N ARG A 12 -2.32 -4.92 2.78
CA ARG A 12 -3.77 -5.10 2.68
C ARG A 12 -4.27 -6.23 3.58
N LYS A 13 -3.63 -7.39 3.52
CA LYS A 13 -3.96 -8.55 4.38
C LYS A 13 -3.82 -8.18 5.87
N ASN A 14 -2.74 -7.51 6.25
CA ASN A 14 -2.48 -7.09 7.63
C ASN A 14 -3.47 -6.02 8.13
N ALA A 15 -4.01 -5.21 7.21
CA ALA A 15 -5.06 -4.22 7.45
C ALA A 15 -6.48 -4.82 7.45
N GLY A 16 -6.61 -6.13 7.15
CA GLY A 16 -7.88 -6.86 7.14
C GLY A 16 -8.84 -6.44 6.02
N LEU A 17 -8.32 -5.87 4.93
CA LEU A 17 -9.13 -5.37 3.81
C LEU A 17 -9.28 -6.46 2.75
N THR A 18 -10.47 -6.60 2.17
CA THR A 18 -10.64 -7.33 0.90
C THR A 18 -10.09 -6.51 -0.29
N HIS A 19 -9.96 -7.08 -1.48
CA HIS A 19 -9.58 -6.29 -2.66
C HIS A 19 -10.59 -5.16 -2.96
N PRO A 20 -11.93 -5.42 -2.95
CA PRO A 20 -12.91 -4.35 -3.11
C PRO A 20 -12.83 -3.26 -2.04
N ASP A 21 -12.54 -3.60 -0.77
CA ASP A 21 -12.42 -2.61 0.30
C ASP A 21 -11.25 -1.65 0.06
N LEU A 22 -10.09 -2.20 -0.33
CA LEU A 22 -8.92 -1.38 -0.64
C LEU A 22 -9.18 -0.49 -1.85
N TRP A 23 -9.78 -1.04 -2.91
CA TRP A 23 -10.14 -0.26 -4.09
C TRP A 23 -11.10 0.88 -3.76
N MET A 24 -12.13 0.64 -2.93
CA MET A 24 -13.09 1.68 -2.55
C MET A 24 -12.42 2.84 -1.79
N ARG A 25 -11.48 2.52 -0.89
CA ARG A 25 -10.71 3.53 -0.14
C ARG A 25 -9.78 4.31 -1.06
N TYR A 26 -9.03 3.62 -1.91
CA TYR A 26 -8.16 4.21 -2.93
C TYR A 26 -8.93 5.15 -3.87
N PHE A 27 -10.10 4.71 -4.36
CA PHE A 27 -10.97 5.51 -5.22
C PHE A 27 -11.51 6.74 -4.50
N GLY A 28 -11.92 6.61 -3.23
CA GLY A 28 -12.36 7.72 -2.40
C GLY A 28 -11.29 8.82 -2.19
N LEU A 29 -10.01 8.45 -2.29
CA LEU A 29 -8.87 9.36 -2.20
C LEU A 29 -8.47 9.98 -3.55
N GLY A 30 -9.24 9.72 -4.62
CA GLY A 30 -8.96 10.25 -5.97
C GLY A 30 -8.09 9.35 -6.82
N GLY A 31 -7.91 8.09 -6.44
CA GLY A 31 -7.23 7.09 -7.27
C GLY A 31 -7.93 6.86 -8.61
N MET A 32 -7.15 6.82 -9.69
CA MET A 32 -7.66 6.80 -11.08
C MET A 32 -7.68 5.40 -11.73
N SER A 33 -7.05 4.41 -11.10
CA SER A 33 -7.04 3.03 -11.57
C SER A 33 -8.37 2.33 -11.33
N THR A 34 -8.74 1.46 -12.25
CA THR A 34 -9.91 0.57 -12.13
C THR A 34 -9.71 -0.46 -11.01
N ALA A 35 -10.79 -1.08 -10.54
CA ALA A 35 -10.72 -2.17 -9.57
C ALA A 35 -9.84 -3.34 -10.06
N PHE A 36 -9.91 -3.65 -11.35
CA PHE A 36 -9.13 -4.72 -11.96
C PHE A 36 -7.63 -4.38 -12.02
N GLU A 37 -7.26 -3.14 -12.33
CA GLU A 37 -5.86 -2.69 -12.28
C GLU A 37 -5.31 -2.71 -10.85
N VAL A 38 -6.09 -2.28 -9.86
CA VAL A 38 -5.69 -2.38 -8.45
C VAL A 38 -5.47 -3.84 -8.04
N GLU A 39 -6.35 -4.77 -8.44
CA GLU A 39 -6.10 -6.20 -8.21
C GLU A 39 -4.81 -6.67 -8.90
N ALA A 40 -4.56 -6.27 -10.14
CA ALA A 40 -3.34 -6.62 -10.86
C ALA A 40 -2.07 -6.09 -10.16
N TYR A 41 -2.11 -4.90 -9.55
CA TYR A 41 -1.02 -4.39 -8.72
C TYR A 41 -0.78 -5.27 -7.49
N LEU A 42 -1.84 -5.71 -6.82
CA LEU A 42 -1.75 -6.58 -5.63
C LEU A 42 -1.20 -7.97 -5.97
N TYR A 43 -1.51 -8.48 -7.16
CA TYR A 43 -0.93 -9.73 -7.67
C TYR A 43 0.49 -9.56 -8.23
N GLY A 44 1.01 -8.33 -8.33
CA GLY A 44 2.29 -8.05 -8.97
C GLY A 44 2.30 -8.28 -10.48
N ALA A 45 1.12 -8.37 -11.10
CA ALA A 45 0.95 -8.53 -12.55
C ALA A 45 1.13 -7.20 -13.31
N LEU A 46 0.88 -6.08 -12.63
CA LEU A 46 1.15 -4.72 -13.10
C LEU A 46 1.89 -3.94 -12.03
N GLU A 47 2.65 -2.94 -12.46
CA GLU A 47 3.32 -1.99 -11.58
C GLU A 47 2.47 -0.71 -11.51
N PRO A 48 2.03 -0.25 -10.32
CA PRO A 48 1.33 1.02 -10.19
C PRO A 48 2.24 2.19 -10.56
N THR A 49 1.63 3.29 -11.01
CA THR A 49 2.35 4.58 -11.11
C THR A 49 2.78 5.04 -9.70
N VAL A 50 3.74 5.97 -9.63
CA VAL A 50 4.15 6.59 -8.34
C VAL A 50 2.94 7.16 -7.59
N HIS A 51 2.08 7.88 -8.31
CA HIS A 51 0.86 8.44 -7.73
C HIS A 51 -0.07 7.34 -7.19
N ASP A 52 -0.35 6.30 -7.98
CA ASP A 52 -1.24 5.22 -7.54
C ASP A 52 -0.68 4.44 -6.35
N ARG A 53 0.64 4.21 -6.34
CA ARG A 53 1.35 3.59 -5.23
C ARG A 53 1.19 4.40 -3.95
N ASP A 54 1.36 5.72 -4.02
CA ASP A 54 1.25 6.60 -2.86
C ASP A 54 -0.18 6.70 -2.35
N VAL A 55 -1.18 6.74 -3.24
CA VAL A 55 -2.59 6.73 -2.83
C VAL A 55 -2.96 5.38 -2.18
N LEU A 56 -2.46 4.25 -2.70
CA LEU A 56 -2.64 2.93 -2.08
C LEU A 56 -1.96 2.86 -0.71
N ALA A 57 -0.74 3.40 -0.59
CA ALA A 57 -0.04 3.49 0.69
C ALA A 57 -0.82 4.35 1.69
N HIS A 58 -1.36 5.48 1.24
CA HIS A 58 -2.20 6.34 2.08
C HIS A 58 -3.44 5.62 2.58
N ALA A 59 -4.21 4.99 1.68
CA ALA A 59 -5.41 4.23 2.04
C ALA A 59 -5.14 3.13 3.09
N LEU A 60 -4.00 2.45 2.97
CA LEU A 60 -3.58 1.42 3.92
C LEU A 60 -3.14 2.01 5.26
N ASN A 61 -2.40 3.11 5.25
CA ASN A 61 -1.95 3.79 6.47
C ASN A 61 -3.12 4.41 7.25
N GLU A 62 -4.12 4.99 6.57
CA GLU A 62 -5.37 5.41 7.22
C GLU A 62 -6.04 4.22 7.90
N ARG A 63 -6.11 3.06 7.22
CA ARG A 63 -6.69 1.86 7.82
C ARG A 63 -5.90 1.35 9.01
N PHE A 64 -4.57 1.39 8.97
CA PHE A 64 -3.74 1.02 10.13
C PHE A 64 -3.96 1.98 11.31
N THR A 65 -4.09 3.28 11.04
CA THR A 65 -4.43 4.30 12.04
C THR A 65 -5.78 4.01 12.69
N GLU A 66 -6.81 3.67 11.90
CA GLU A 66 -8.13 3.25 12.40
C GLU A 66 -8.06 2.02 13.33
N MET A 67 -7.06 1.15 13.12
CA MET A 67 -6.81 -0.03 13.96
C MET A 67 -5.96 0.28 15.20
N GLY A 68 -5.58 1.55 15.43
CA GLY A 68 -4.68 1.96 16.51
C GLY A 68 -3.22 1.53 16.30
N ARG A 69 -2.81 1.30 15.05
CA ARG A 69 -1.45 0.95 14.65
C ARG A 69 -0.77 2.16 14.01
N ASP A 70 0.54 2.04 13.82
CA ASP A 70 1.36 3.04 13.13
C ASP A 70 1.09 3.06 11.60
N HIS A 71 1.92 3.75 10.81
CA HIS A 71 1.82 3.86 9.34
C HIS A 71 2.91 3.03 8.61
N PRO A 72 2.83 1.69 8.60
CA PRO A 72 3.93 0.85 8.15
C PRO A 72 4.10 0.79 6.62
N VAL A 73 3.20 1.38 5.84
CA VAL A 73 3.28 1.34 4.36
C VAL A 73 4.10 2.52 3.87
N PRO A 74 5.27 2.28 3.26
CA PRO A 74 6.13 3.37 2.80
C PRO A 74 5.56 4.03 1.55
N TYR A 75 5.67 5.35 1.48
CA TYR A 75 5.47 6.13 0.26
C TYR A 75 6.66 5.98 -0.68
N SER A 76 6.51 6.45 -1.93
CA SER A 76 7.55 6.36 -2.95
C SER A 76 8.79 7.19 -2.62
N ASP A 77 8.59 8.33 -1.94
CA ASP A 77 9.64 9.26 -1.54
C ASP A 77 10.17 9.02 -0.12
N ASP A 78 9.63 8.04 0.62
CA ASP A 78 10.17 7.70 1.93
C ASP A 78 11.62 7.23 1.76
N PRO A 79 12.55 7.76 2.58
CA PRO A 79 13.93 7.32 2.53
C PRO A 79 13.95 5.80 2.65
N GLN A 80 14.70 5.13 1.76
CA GLN A 80 15.04 3.74 2.00
C GLN A 80 15.88 3.73 3.28
N GLU A 81 15.23 3.50 4.43
CA GLU A 81 15.95 3.35 5.69
C GLU A 81 16.70 2.02 5.63
N ASP A 82 17.89 2.08 5.02
CA ASP A 82 18.95 1.10 5.21
C ASP A 82 19.38 1.23 6.68
N PHE A 83 18.69 0.53 7.57
CA PHE A 83 19.03 0.40 8.99
C PHE A 83 20.35 -0.37 9.23
N ASP A 84 21.30 -0.34 8.30
CA ASP A 84 22.60 -1.00 8.41
C ASP A 84 23.69 -0.05 8.94
N SER A 85 23.33 1.00 9.69
CA SER A 85 24.29 1.89 10.35
C SER A 85 23.75 2.60 11.59
N ARG A 86 23.55 1.87 12.71
CA ARG A 86 24.11 2.18 14.05
C ARG A 86 23.51 1.33 15.17
#